data_AF-A0A075LP40-F1
#
_entry.id   AF-A0A075LP40-F1
#
_cell.length_a   1.000
_cell.length_b   1.000
_cell.length_c   1.000
_cell.angle_alpha   90.00
_cell.angle_beta   90.00
_cell.angle_gamma   90.00
#
_symmetry.space_group_name_H-M   'P 1'
#
loop_
_entity.id
_entity.type
_entity.pdbx_description
1 polymer ?
#
loop_
_entity_poly.entity_id
_entity_poly.type
_entity_poly.pdbx_seq_one_letter_code
_entity_poly.pdbx_strand_id
1 'polypeptide(L)' 'MSNERETPEMRREKLRQEEIKRNPTGNVSDAFNRSENGNLVDLVGGLSWKVTGVILLILIGFLAAFIFLR' A
#
# COMPACT_ATOMS: atom_id res chain seq x y z
N MET A 1 3.83 -44.87 -7.97
CA MET A 1 2.97 -43.93 -7.24
C MET A 1 3.52 -43.84 -5.82
N SER A 2 4.45 -42.93 -5.58
CA SER A 2 4.98 -42.68 -4.24
C SER A 2 3.86 -42.09 -3.39
N ASN A 3 3.51 -42.80 -2.31
CA ASN A 3 2.65 -42.27 -1.27
C ASN A 3 3.47 -41.25 -0.46
N GLU A 4 3.73 -40.07 -1.04
CA GLU A 4 4.13 -38.92 -0.25
C GLU A 4 2.98 -38.63 0.72
N ARG A 5 3.19 -38.95 2.00
CA ARG A 5 2.26 -38.59 3.07
C ARG A 5 2.31 -37.07 3.16
N GLU A 6 1.45 -36.37 2.40
CA GLU A 6 1.32 -34.92 2.49
C GLU A 6 1.12 -34.58 3.97
N THR A 7 2.06 -33.82 4.54
CA THR A 7 1.90 -33.34 5.90
C THR A 7 0.66 -32.47 5.97
N PRO A 8 -0.06 -32.44 7.10
CA PRO A 8 -1.25 -31.60 7.23
C PRO A 8 -0.97 -30.12 6.91
N GLU A 9 0.27 -29.65 7.10
CA GLU A 9 0.72 -28.31 6.71
C GLU A 9 0.79 -28.13 5.19
N MET A 10 1.39 -29.08 4.46
CA MET A 10 1.43 -29.04 2.99
C MET A 10 0.02 -29.03 2.39
N ARG A 11 -0.89 -29.85 2.93
CA ARG A 11 -2.28 -29.91 2.45
C ARG A 11 -3.01 -28.58 2.67
N ARG A 12 -2.78 -27.92 3.81
CA ARG A 12 -3.33 -26.59 4.11
C ARG A 12 -2.78 -25.54 3.14
N GLU A 13 -1.47 -25.54 2.91
CA GLU A 13 -0.82 -24.59 2.01
C GLU A 13 -1.31 -24.77 0.56
N LYS A 14 -1.51 -26.01 0.12
CA LYS A 14 -2.06 -26.33 -1.20
C LYS A 14 -3.49 -25.82 -1.39
N LEU A 15 -4.35 -25.99 -0.39
CA LEU A 15 -5.71 -25.43 -0.41
C LEU A 15 -5.70 -23.89 -0.45
N ARG A 16 -4.78 -23.25 0.29
CA ARG A 16 -4.60 -21.79 0.27
C ARG A 16 -4.15 -21.29 -1.10
N GLN A 17 -3.24 -22.01 -1.76
CA GLN A 17 -2.80 -21.73 -3.13
C GLN A 17 -3.94 -21.91 -4.15
N GLU A 18 -4.77 -22.94 -3.99
CA GLU A 18 -5.93 -23.18 -4.85
C GLU A 18 -7.01 -22.11 -4.69
N GLU A 19 -7.22 -21.59 -3.47
CA GLU A 19 -8.11 -20.47 -3.19
C GLU A 19 -7.63 -19.17 -3.87
N ILE A 20 -6.33 -18.85 -3.73
CA ILE A 20 -5.73 -17.67 -4.39
C ILE A 20 -5.88 -17.75 -5.92
N LYS A 21 -5.69 -18.95 -6.50
CA LYS A 21 -5.85 -19.16 -7.96
C LYS A 21 -7.31 -19.10 -8.42
N ARG A 22 -8.26 -19.56 -7.59
CA ARG A 22 -9.70 -19.52 -7.91
C ARG A 22 -10.32 -18.15 -7.69
N ASN A 23 -9.81 -17.37 -6.74
CA ASN A 23 -10.31 -16.03 -6.42
C ASN A 23 -9.21 -14.96 -6.54
N PRO A 24 -8.68 -14.72 -7.75
CA PRO A 24 -7.68 -13.67 -7.97
C PRO A 24 -8.25 -12.28 -7.67
N THR A 25 -9.54 -12.08 -7.94
CA THR A 25 -10.23 -10.78 -7.78
C THR A 25 -10.34 -10.34 -6.32
N GLY A 26 -10.52 -11.26 -5.37
CA GLY A 26 -10.59 -10.91 -3.93
C GLY A 26 -9.28 -10.34 -3.38
N ASN A 27 -8.13 -10.90 -3.78
CA ASN A 27 -6.82 -10.39 -3.38
C ASN A 27 -6.53 -9.03 -4.06
N VAL A 28 -6.95 -8.88 -5.31
CA VAL A 28 -6.81 -7.62 -6.05
C VAL A 28 -7.70 -6.53 -5.43
N SER A 29 -8.95 -6.81 -5.05
CA SER A 29 -9.82 -5.82 -4.40
C SER A 29 -9.29 -5.39 -3.04
N ASP A 30 -8.69 -6.31 -2.26
CA ASP A 30 -8.05 -5.97 -0.98
C ASP A 30 -6.79 -5.13 -1.19
N ALA A 31 -5.98 -5.47 -2.19
CA ALA A 31 -4.80 -4.69 -2.57
C ALA A 31 -5.17 -3.30 -3.11
N PHE A 32 -6.24 -3.20 -3.90
CA PHE A 32 -6.76 -1.92 -4.42
C PHE A 32 -7.40 -1.08 -3.31
N ASN A 33 -8.21 -1.63 -2.42
CA ASN A 33 -8.73 -0.89 -1.25
C ASN A 33 -7.60 -0.42 -0.32
N ARG A 34 -6.52 -1.20 -0.20
CA ARG A 34 -5.32 -0.78 0.53
C ARG A 34 -4.53 0.31 -0.21
N SER A 35 -4.48 0.26 -1.54
CA SER A 35 -3.74 1.22 -2.38
C SER A 35 -4.50 2.53 -2.65
N GLU A 36 -5.83 2.51 -2.71
CA GLU A 36 -6.67 3.72 -2.84
C GLU A 36 -6.63 4.56 -1.56
N ASN A 37 -6.49 3.91 -0.40
CA ASN A 37 -6.13 4.56 0.86
C ASN A 37 -4.61 4.72 1.01
N GLY A 38 -3.89 4.77 -0.12
CA GLY A 38 -2.46 5.00 -0.26
C GLY A 38 -2.04 6.17 0.61
N ASN A 39 -1.53 5.78 1.76
CA ASN A 39 -1.45 6.57 2.96
C ASN A 39 -0.58 7.80 2.69
N LEU A 40 -1.14 9.02 2.78
CA LEU A 40 -0.32 10.23 2.76
C LEU A 40 0.81 10.11 3.79
N VAL A 41 0.61 9.35 4.87
CA VAL A 41 1.64 9.05 5.87
C VAL A 41 2.73 8.10 5.34
N ASP A 42 2.47 7.18 4.42
CA ASP A 42 3.54 6.41 3.74
C ASP A 42 4.31 7.27 2.75
N LEU A 43 3.66 8.21 2.06
CA LEU A 43 4.34 9.14 1.15
C LEU A 43 5.18 10.17 1.93
N VAL A 44 4.63 10.71 3.03
CA VAL A 44 5.30 11.64 3.94
C VAL A 44 6.32 10.94 4.83
N GLY A 45 6.17 9.64 5.07
CA GLY A 45 7.13 8.79 5.80
C GLY A 45 8.26 8.27 4.90
N GLY A 46 7.96 8.02 3.62
CA GLY A 46 8.94 7.66 2.59
C GLY A 46 9.77 8.84 2.12
N LEU A 47 9.17 10.05 2.08
CA LEU A 47 9.94 11.28 2.05
C LEU A 47 10.50 11.58 3.44
N SER A 48 11.72 12.11 3.51
CA SER A 48 12.24 12.62 4.78
C SER A 48 11.33 13.74 5.29
N TRP A 49 10.85 13.64 6.53
CA TRP A 49 9.95 14.63 7.13
C TRP A 49 10.49 16.08 7.04
N LYS A 50 11.82 16.23 7.03
CA LYS A 50 12.52 17.50 6.82
C LYS A 50 12.22 18.11 5.45
N VAL A 51 12.27 17.30 4.40
CA VAL A 51 12.01 17.75 3.02
C VAL A 51 10.54 18.10 2.88
N THR A 52 9.64 17.25 3.39
CA THR A 52 8.20 17.50 3.40
C THR A 52 7.87 18.82 4.12
N GLY A 53 8.49 19.07 5.28
CA GLY A 53 8.30 20.32 6.04
C GLY A 53 8.77 21.56 5.29
N VAL A 54 9.91 21.50 4.59
CA VAL A 54 10.42 22.63 3.80
C VAL A 54 9.48 22.95 2.63
N ILE A 55 9.00 21.93 1.90
CA ILE A 55 8.05 22.12 0.80
C ILE A 55 6.75 22.77 1.32
N LEU A 56 6.26 22.34 2.48
CA LEU A 56 5.05 22.89 3.09
C LEU A 56 5.22 24.37 3.45
N LEU A 57 6.36 24.76 4.03
CA LEU A 57 6.65 26.15 4.38
C LEU A 57 6.73 27.06 3.13
N ILE A 58 7.35 26.58 2.06
CA ILE A 58 7.43 27.32 0.79
C ILE A 58 6.03 27.51 0.21
N LEU A 59 5.20 26.47 0.24
CA LEU A 59 3.83 26.53 -0.29
C LEU A 59 2.97 27.54 0.48
N ILE A 60 3.05 27.55 1.82
CA ILE A 60 2.34 28.50 2.67
C ILE A 60 2.83 29.94 2.41
N GLY A 61 4.15 30.15 2.33
CA GLY A 61 4.73 31.46 2.06
C GLY A 61 4.34 32.00 0.67
N PHE A 62 4.35 31.13 -0.34
CA PHE A 62 3.89 31.47 -1.69
C PHE A 62 2.40 31.83 -1.71
N LEU A 63 1.57 31.06 -1.03
CA LEU A 63 0.13 31.32 -0.97
C LEU A 63 -0.18 32.63 -0.24
N ALA A 64 0.52 32.91 0.85
CA ALA A 64 0.41 34.18 1.57
C ALA A 64 0.86 35.36 0.69
N ALA A 65 2.00 35.23 0.01
CA ALA A 65 2.48 36.25 -0.92
C ALA A 65 1.49 36.45 -2.08
N PHE A 66 0.97 35.38 -2.68
CA PHE A 66 0.00 35.45 -3.77
C PHE A 66 -1.30 36.15 -3.36
N ILE A 67 -1.78 35.93 -2.14
CA ILE A 67 -2.95 36.64 -1.60
C ILE A 67 -2.63 38.11 -1.34
N PHE A 68 -1.44 38.43 -0.82
CA PHE A 68 -1.07 39.80 -0.46
C PHE A 68 -0.63 40.67 -1.65
N LEU A 69 -0.11 40.05 -2.72
CA LEU A 69 0.31 40.72 -3.96
C LEU A 69 -0.82 40.83 -4.99
N ARG A 70 -2.01 40.28 -4.69
CA ARG A 70 -3.21 40.41 -5.51
C ARG A 70 -4.05 41.58 -5.05
#